data_AF-A0A090X2G9-F1
#
_entry.id   AF-A0A090X2G9-F1
#
_cell.length_a   1.000
_cell.length_b   1.000
_cell.length_c   1.000
_cell.angle_alpha   90.00
_cell.angle_beta   90.00
_cell.angle_gamma   90.00
#
_symmetry.space_group_name_H-M   'P 1'
#
loop_
_entity.id
_entity.type
_entity.pdbx_description
1 polymer ?
#
loop_
_entity_poly.entity_id
_entity_poly.type
_entity_poly.pdbx_seq_one_letter_code
_entity_poly.pdbx_strand_id
1 'polypeptide(L)'
;MIEGGEDLKFIARRMLILASEDIGNANPTALIMANNTFQAVSTIGYPESRIILSQCAIYLATSIKSNASYLAIGQAQQIVKQTGDLPVPLD
;
A
#
# COMPACT_ATOMS: atom_id res chain seq x y z
N MET A 1 8.46 -3.45 -15.66
CA MET A 1 7.08 -3.91 -15.41
C MET A 1 6.20 -3.68 -16.63
N ILE A 2 5.91 -2.43 -17.03
CA ILE A 2 5.10 -2.13 -18.23
C ILE A 2 5.70 -2.80 -19.49
N GLU A 3 6.95 -2.49 -19.84
CA GLU A 3 7.64 -3.14 -20.98
C GLU A 3 7.86 -4.65 -20.77
N GLY A 4 7.74 -5.12 -19.53
CA GLY A 4 7.80 -6.55 -19.20
C GLY A 4 6.48 -7.29 -19.41
N GLY A 5 5.42 -6.59 -19.86
CA GLY A 5 4.10 -7.17 -20.09
C GLY A 5 3.26 -7.38 -18.83
N GLU A 6 3.64 -6.76 -17.70
CA GLU A 6 2.87 -6.86 -16.46
C GLU A 6 1.51 -6.19 -16.57
N ASP A 7 0.50 -6.82 -15.97
CA ASP A 7 -0.85 -6.24 -15.85
C ASP A 7 -0.79 -4.90 -15.09
N LEU A 8 -1.48 -3.87 -15.62
CA LEU A 8 -1.47 -2.54 -14.99
C LEU A 8 -2.03 -2.56 -13.57
N LYS A 9 -3.06 -3.39 -13.33
CA LYS A 9 -3.62 -3.55 -11.98
C LYS A 9 -2.62 -4.26 -11.06
N PHE A 10 -1.78 -5.16 -11.57
CA PHE A 10 -0.69 -5.75 -10.80
C PHE A 10 0.31 -4.68 -10.33
N ILE A 11 0.73 -3.78 -11.21
CA ILE A 11 1.62 -2.66 -10.85
C ILE A 11 0.95 -1.78 -9.77
N ALA A 12 -0.31 -1.40 -9.96
CA ALA A 12 -1.02 -0.57 -8.99
C ALA A 12 -1.27 -1.28 -7.63
N ARG A 13 -1.46 -2.60 -7.60
CA ARG A 13 -1.51 -3.38 -6.34
C ARG A 13 -0.20 -3.30 -5.57
N ARG A 14 0.95 -3.35 -6.26
CA ARG A 14 2.26 -3.17 -5.62
C ARG A 14 2.42 -1.79 -5.01
N MET A 15 1.88 -0.74 -5.64
CA MET A 15 1.88 0.62 -5.11
C MET A 15 1.01 0.77 -3.86
N LEU A 16 -0.15 0.10 -3.81
CA LEU A 16 -0.99 0.04 -2.61
C LEU A 16 -0.27 -0.56 -1.40
N ILE A 17 0.44 -1.66 -1.63
CA ILE A 17 1.23 -2.32 -0.58
C ILE A 17 2.33 -1.36 -0.09
N LEU A 18 3.09 -0.78 -1.02
CA LEU A 18 4.16 0.18 -0.71
C LEU A 18 3.65 1.39 0.09
N ALA A 19 2.46 1.91 -0.24
CA ALA A 19 1.86 3.03 0.49
C ALA A 19 1.59 2.71 1.96
N SER A 20 1.17 1.50 2.29
CA SER A 20 0.92 1.07 3.67
C SER A 20 2.16 0.57 4.40
N GLU A 21 3.08 -0.08 3.67
CA GLU A 21 4.27 -0.75 4.20
C GLU A 21 5.42 0.23 4.48
N ASP A 22 5.73 1.11 3.53
CA ASP A 22 6.93 1.96 3.58
C ASP A 22 6.64 3.43 3.92
N ILE A 23 5.39 3.88 3.78
CA ILE A 23 4.97 5.26 4.07
C ILE A 23 4.06 5.30 5.30
N GLY A 24 3.02 4.48 5.32
CA GLY A 24 2.11 4.32 6.45
C GLY A 24 1.57 5.66 6.96
N ASN A 25 1.56 5.82 8.28
CA ASN A 25 1.04 7.02 8.93
C ASN A 25 1.95 8.26 8.82
N ALA A 26 3.15 8.15 8.25
CA ALA A 26 3.98 9.35 8.00
C ALA A 26 3.39 10.22 6.89
N ASN A 27 2.63 9.63 5.95
CA ASN A 27 1.81 10.34 4.99
C ASN A 27 0.59 9.48 4.60
N PRO A 28 -0.52 9.52 5.36
CA PRO A 28 -1.70 8.69 5.10
C PRO A 28 -2.34 8.92 3.71
N THR A 29 -2.13 10.10 3.11
CA THR A 29 -2.62 10.42 1.76
C THR A 29 -2.01 9.53 0.68
N ALA A 30 -0.85 8.91 0.93
CA ALA A 30 -0.24 7.94 0.02
C ALA A 30 -1.15 6.75 -0.27
N LEU A 31 -1.86 6.23 0.73
CA LEU A 31 -2.79 5.13 0.54
C LEU A 31 -4.01 5.54 -0.29
N ILE A 32 -4.49 6.78 -0.12
CA ILE A 32 -5.59 7.33 -0.91
C ILE A 32 -5.15 7.51 -2.38
N MET A 33 -3.96 8.07 -2.61
CA MET A 33 -3.38 8.24 -3.95
C MET A 33 -3.21 6.89 -4.68
N ALA A 34 -2.69 5.88 -3.98
CA ALA A 34 -2.52 4.54 -4.53
C ALA A 34 -3.86 3.85 -4.84
N ASN A 35 -4.88 4.00 -3.98
CA ASN A 35 -6.23 3.50 -4.25
C ASN A 35 -6.86 4.15 -5.48
N ASN A 36 -6.78 5.48 -5.58
CA ASN A 36 -7.28 6.21 -6.73
C ASN A 36 -6.55 5.80 -8.01
N THR A 37 -5.24 5.56 -7.92
CA THR A 37 -4.44 5.03 -9.04
C THR A 37 -4.92 3.66 -9.48
N PHE A 38 -5.15 2.73 -8.56
CA PHE A 38 -5.65 1.38 -8.87
C PHE A 38 -7.00 1.40 -9.59
N GLN A 39 -7.91 2.26 -9.15
CA GLN A 39 -9.21 2.44 -9.82
C GLN A 39 -9.03 3.08 -11.20
N ALA A 40 -8.25 4.15 -11.28
CA ALA A 40 -8.05 4.89 -12.52
C ALA A 40 -7.39 4.06 -13.62
N VAL A 41 -6.39 3.23 -13.30
CA VAL A 41 -5.75 2.36 -14.32
C VAL A 41 -6.72 1.30 -14.88
N SER A 42 -7.71 0.88 -14.09
CA SER A 42 -8.75 -0.05 -14.53
C SER A 42 -9.73 0.61 -15.50
N THR A 43 -10.03 1.89 -15.28
CA THR A 43 -10.97 2.66 -16.11
C THR A 43 -10.32 3.13 -17.40
N ILE A 44 -9.05 3.53 -17.36
CA ILE A 44 -8.36 4.18 -18.49
C ILE A 44 -7.66 3.16 -19.40
N GLY A 45 -7.03 2.12 -18.85
CA GLY A 45 -6.30 1.13 -19.63
C GLY A 45 -4.98 1.63 -20.23
N TYR A 46 -4.35 0.78 -21.05
CA TYR A 46 -3.07 1.07 -21.71
C TYR A 46 -3.31 1.68 -23.11
N PRO A 47 -2.52 2.68 -23.57
CA PRO A 47 -1.26 3.16 -22.99
C PRO A 47 -1.36 4.27 -21.94
N GLU A 48 -2.47 5.00 -21.83
CA GLU A 48 -2.59 6.24 -21.04
C GLU A 48 -2.31 6.02 -19.54
N SER A 49 -2.67 4.86 -18.99
CA SER A 49 -2.43 4.51 -17.58
C SER A 49 -0.96 4.57 -17.15
N ARG A 50 0.01 4.51 -18.08
CA ARG A 50 1.43 4.69 -17.77
C ARG A 50 1.71 6.04 -17.09
N ILE A 51 0.94 7.07 -17.42
CA ILE A 51 1.07 8.42 -16.86
C ILE A 51 0.58 8.44 -15.40
N ILE A 52 -0.57 7.80 -15.14
CA ILE A 52 -1.17 7.69 -13.80
C ILE A 52 -0.25 6.88 -12.87
N LEU A 53 0.26 5.75 -13.36
CA LEU A 53 1.24 4.93 -12.63
C LEU A 53 2.51 5.73 -12.31
N SER A 54 3.03 6.51 -13.27
CA SER A 54 4.21 7.36 -13.05
C SER A 54 3.96 8.41 -11.97
N GLN A 55 2.82 9.12 -12.03
CA GLN A 55 2.44 10.11 -11.03
C GLN A 55 2.38 9.51 -9.61
N CYS A 56 1.74 8.35 -9.47
CA CYS A 56 1.67 7.66 -8.18
C CYS A 56 3.06 7.22 -7.71
N ALA A 57 3.86 6.60 -8.59
CA ALA A 57 5.20 6.13 -8.25
C ALA A 57 6.08 7.26 -7.70
N ILE A 58 6.08 8.42 -8.35
CA ILE A 58 6.86 9.60 -7.91
C ILE A 58 6.35 10.10 -6.55
N TYR A 59 5.02 10.23 -6.38
CA TYR A 59 4.43 10.67 -5.12
C TYR A 59 4.83 9.75 -3.95
N LEU A 60 4.77 8.44 -4.16
CA LEU A 60 5.16 7.46 -3.14
C LEU A 60 6.68 7.51 -2.89
N ALA A 61 7.50 7.62 -3.93
CA ALA A 61 8.95 7.70 -3.83
C ALA A 61 9.42 8.92 -3.01
N THR A 62 8.76 10.07 -3.17
CA THR A 62 9.12 11.33 -2.48
C THR A 62 8.43 11.54 -1.13
N SER A 63 7.45 10.70 -0.77
CA SER A 63 6.78 10.78 0.53
C SER A 63 7.71 10.46 1.71
N ILE A 64 7.42 11.01 2.89
CA ILE A 64 8.10 10.63 4.14
C ILE A 64 7.86 9.14 4.40
N LYS A 65 8.91 8.42 4.81
CA LYS A 65 8.87 6.95 4.99
C LYS A 65 8.69 6.59 6.46
N SER A 66 7.83 5.62 6.72
CA SER A 66 7.66 4.98 8.03
C SER A 66 7.00 3.62 7.85
N ASN A 67 7.63 2.59 8.38
CA ASN A 67 7.10 1.22 8.41
C ASN A 67 6.53 0.84 9.78
N ALA A 68 6.27 1.83 10.65
CA ALA A 68 5.83 1.59 12.02
C ALA A 68 4.53 0.77 12.09
N SER A 69 3.54 1.07 11.24
CA SER A 69 2.29 0.31 11.15
C SER A 69 2.50 -1.13 10.67
N TYR A 70 3.41 -1.32 9.72
CA TYR A 70 3.77 -2.65 9.21
C TYR A 70 4.43 -3.52 10.29
N LEU A 71 5.37 -2.96 11.05
CA LEU A 71 6.00 -3.67 12.16
C LEU A 71 5.01 -3.94 13.30
N ALA A 72 4.15 -2.98 13.62
CA ALA A 72 3.18 -3.09 14.71
C ALA A 72 2.20 -4.27 14.51
N ILE A 73 1.68 -4.47 13.30
CA ILE A 73 0.77 -5.60 13.04
C ILE A 73 1.50 -6.95 13.17
N GLY A 74 2.76 -7.03 12.74
CA GLY A 74 3.57 -8.23 12.91
C GLY A 74 3.84 -8.55 14.38
N GLN A 75 4.15 -7.55 15.19
CA GLN A 75 4.34 -7.70 16.65
C GLN A 75 3.04 -8.13 17.34
N ALA A 76 1.90 -7.51 17.02
CA ALA A 76 0.61 -7.88 17.58
C ALA A 76 0.23 -9.33 17.25
N GLN A 77 0.42 -9.74 15.99
CA GLN A 77 0.18 -11.13 15.57
C GLN A 77 1.11 -12.12 16.27
N GLN A 78 2.36 -11.73 16.54
CA GLN A 78 3.30 -12.57 17.27
C GLN A 78 2.89 -12.77 18.72
N ILE A 79 2.38 -11.73 19.39
CA ILE A 79 1.85 -11.83 20.75
C ILE A 79 0.69 -12.81 20.78
N VAL A 80 -0.30 -12.68 19.88
CA VAL A 80 -1.45 -13.60 19.81
C VAL A 80 -1.01 -15.06 19.60
N LYS A 81 0.00 -15.31 18.76
CA LYS A 81 0.54 -16.67 18.58
C LYS A 81 1.18 -17.24 19.84
N GLN A 82 1.70 -16.39 20.73
CA GLN A 82 2.33 -16.80 21.99
C GLN A 82 1.32 -16.94 23.12
N THR A 83 0.31 -16.06 23.19
CA THR A 83 -0.63 -15.97 24.32
C THR A 83 -1.96 -16.67 24.07
N GLY A 84 -2.31 -16.94 22.81
CA GLY A 84 -3.64 -17.44 22.44
C GLY A 84 -4.72 -16.37 22.57
N ASP A 85 -5.97 -16.83 22.62
CA ASP A 85 -7.17 -15.99 22.69
C ASP A 85 -7.49 -15.60 24.15
N LEU A 86 -6.87 -14.52 24.62
CA LEU A 86 -7.11 -13.98 25.95
C LEU A 86 -8.49 -13.31 26.03
N PRO A 87 -9.21 -13.42 27.16
CA PRO A 87 -10.51 -12.79 27.30
C PRO A 87 -10.41 -11.26 27.25
N VAL A 88 -11.43 -10.62 26.68
CA VAL A 88 -11.57 -9.15 26.70
C VAL A 88 -11.80 -8.69 28.14
N PRO A 89 -11.02 -7.71 28.66
CA PRO A 89 -11.25 -7.16 30.00
C PRO A 89 -12.66 -6.58 30.14
N LEU A 90 -13.32 -6.86 31.28
CA LEU A 90 -14.74 -6.50 31.54
C LEU A 90 -14.91 -5.32 32.50
N ASP A 91 -13.86 -4.53 32.74
CA ASP A 91 -13.94 -3.34 33.61
C ASP A 91 -14.99 -2.33 33.12
#